data_AF-A0A7X1LK69-F1
#
_entry.id   AF-A0A7X1LK69-F1
#
_cell.length_a   1.000
_cell.length_b   1.000
_cell.length_c   1.000
_cell.angle_alpha   90.00
_cell.angle_beta   90.00
_cell.angle_gamma   90.00
#
_symmetry.space_group_name_H-M   'P 1'
#
loop_
_entity.id
_entity.type
_entity.pdbx_description
1 polymer ?
#
loop_
_entity_poly.entity_id
_entity_poly.type
_entity_poly.pdbx_seq_one_letter_code
_entity_poly.pdbx_strand_id
1 'polypeptide(L)'
;MVLRKYRLVAVSIFRIFTEILYEILKKFSVIYYLLFVFGLLFSIKNNNVTKEAVIVSTFFLIFTWGYCKFYNKLHNFLYRIELELT
;
A
#
# COMPACT_ATOMS: atom_id res chain seq x y z
N MET A 1 -8.03 -12.64 31.23
CA MET A 1 -8.21 -11.16 31.21
C MET A 1 -7.02 -10.42 30.60
N VAL A 2 -5.78 -10.67 31.05
CA VAL A 2 -4.57 -9.97 30.57
C VAL A 2 -4.30 -10.16 29.07
N LEU A 3 -4.42 -11.40 28.54
CA LEU A 3 -4.23 -11.71 27.11
C LEU A 3 -5.20 -10.98 26.17
N ARG A 4 -6.43 -10.65 26.62
CA ARG A 4 -7.39 -9.87 25.82
C ARG A 4 -6.94 -8.42 25.67
N LYS A 5 -6.40 -7.82 26.75
CA LYS A 5 -5.93 -6.43 26.76
C LYS A 5 -4.77 -6.22 25.78
N TYR A 6 -3.80 -7.16 25.74
CA TYR A 6 -2.70 -7.10 24.78
C TYR A 6 -3.14 -7.31 23.32
N ARG A 7 -4.15 -8.15 23.07
CA ARG A 7 -4.72 -8.33 21.72
C ARG A 7 -5.38 -7.05 21.20
N LEU A 8 -6.16 -6.36 22.04
CA LEU A 8 -6.79 -5.09 21.70
C LEU A 8 -5.75 -4.02 21.31
N VAL A 9 -4.70 -3.88 22.12
CA VAL A 9 -3.59 -2.95 21.84
C VAL A 9 -2.90 -3.29 20.52
N ALA A 10 -2.63 -4.57 20.25
CA ALA A 10 -1.98 -5.00 19.01
C ALA A 10 -2.83 -4.68 17.77
N VAL A 11 -4.15 -4.90 17.82
CA VAL A 11 -5.07 -4.60 16.70
C VAL A 11 -5.16 -3.10 16.44
N SER A 12 -5.23 -2.29 17.50
CA SER A 12 -5.30 -0.82 17.39
C SER A 12 -4.00 -0.24 16.78
N ILE A 13 -2.83 -0.74 17.19
CA ILE A 13 -1.54 -0.36 16.58
C ILE A 13 -1.49 -0.76 15.11
N PHE A 14 -1.94 -1.97 14.77
CA PHE A 14 -1.94 -2.47 13.39
C PHE A 14 -2.88 -1.66 12.47
N ARG A 15 -3.99 -1.16 13.02
CA ARG A 15 -4.91 -0.24 12.33
C ARG A 15 -4.24 1.10 11.99
N ILE A 16 -3.55 1.71 12.94
CA ILE A 16 -2.77 2.93 12.70
C ILE A 16 -1.71 2.68 11.62
N PHE A 17 -1.04 1.53 11.68
CA PHE A 17 -0.01 1.17 10.71
C PHE A 17 -0.57 1.02 9.29
N THR A 18 -1.74 0.41 9.15
CA THR A 18 -2.42 0.26 7.85
C THR A 18 -2.93 1.59 7.29
N GLU A 19 -3.36 2.51 8.14
CA GLU A 19 -3.75 3.87 7.75
C GLU A 19 -2.56 4.70 7.28
N ILE A 20 -1.45 4.70 8.02
CA ILE A 20 -0.19 5.36 7.61
C ILE A 20 0.31 4.77 6.28
N LEU A 21 0.32 3.44 6.16
CA LEU A 21 0.76 2.76 4.94
C LEU A 21 -0.10 3.14 3.73
N TYR A 22 -1.42 3.25 3.91
CA TYR A 22 -2.33 3.71 2.86
C TYR A 22 -2.05 5.16 2.45
N GLU A 23 -1.89 6.08 3.41
CA GLU A 23 -1.59 7.48 3.10
C GLU A 23 -0.27 7.64 2.35
N ILE A 24 0.77 6.93 2.79
CA ILE A 24 2.07 6.91 2.12
C ILE A 24 1.92 6.40 0.70
N LEU A 25 1.30 5.23 0.52
CA LEU A 25 1.11 4.62 -0.80
C LEU A 25 0.30 5.52 -1.74
N LYS A 26 -0.74 6.20 -1.23
CA LYS A 26 -1.55 7.13 -2.02
C LYS A 26 -0.76 8.36 -2.48
N LYS A 27 0.09 8.93 -1.62
CA LYS A 27 0.95 10.08 -2.00
C LYS A 27 2.07 9.66 -2.93
N PHE A 28 2.74 8.54 -2.62
CA PHE A 28 3.82 8.01 -3.44
C PHE A 28 3.34 7.54 -4.81
N SER A 29 2.13 6.99 -4.93
CA SER A 29 1.65 6.48 -6.21
C SER A 29 1.60 7.56 -7.28
N VAL A 30 1.19 8.79 -6.93
CA VAL A 30 1.07 9.91 -7.88
C VAL A 30 2.45 10.37 -8.37
N ILE A 31 3.38 10.60 -7.43
CA ILE A 31 4.75 11.03 -7.76
C ILE A 31 5.48 9.93 -8.54
N TYR A 32 5.33 8.68 -8.11
CA TYR A 32 5.91 7.52 -8.78
C TYR A 32 5.35 7.35 -10.20
N TYR A 33 4.04 7.53 -10.40
CA TYR A 33 3.44 7.46 -11.74
C TYR A 33 4.04 8.50 -12.70
N LEU A 34 4.21 9.74 -12.22
CA LEU A 34 4.81 10.81 -13.00
C LEU A 34 6.26 10.47 -13.36
N LEU A 35 7.09 10.10 -12.38
CA LEU A 35 8.47 9.70 -12.61
C LEU A 35 8.58 8.49 -13.53
N PHE A 36 7.68 7.52 -13.39
CA PHE A 36 7.64 6.33 -14.25
C PHE A 36 7.33 6.69 -15.69
N VAL A 37 6.28 7.49 -15.94
CA VAL A 37 5.93 7.92 -17.31
C VAL A 37 7.07 8.74 -17.94
N PHE A 38 7.66 9.68 -17.21
CA PHE A 38 8.80 10.45 -17.70
C PHE A 38 10.04 9.59 -17.97
N GLY A 39 10.36 8.67 -17.05
CA GLY A 39 11.48 7.73 -17.21
C GLY A 39 11.29 6.81 -18.41
N LEU A 40 10.07 6.33 -18.63
CA LEU A 40 9.74 5.43 -19.74
C LEU A 40 9.81 6.17 -21.09
N LEU A 41 9.30 7.41 -21.17
CA LEU A 41 9.44 8.26 -22.35
C LEU A 41 10.91 8.55 -22.70
N PHE A 42 11.74 8.82 -21.68
CA PHE A 42 13.18 9.06 -21.87
C PHE A 42 13.92 7.79 -22.32
N SER A 43 13.61 6.64 -21.71
CA SER A 43 14.19 5.35 -22.11
C SER A 43 13.78 4.91 -23.51
N ILE A 44 12.54 5.16 -23.94
CA ILE A 44 12.10 4.89 -25.33
C ILE A 44 12.92 5.74 -26.31
N LYS A 45 13.10 7.04 -26.02
CA LYS A 45 13.90 7.94 -26.87
C LYS A 45 15.36 7.47 -27.03
N ASN A 46 15.93 6.89 -25.97
CA ASN A 46 17.31 6.40 -25.95
C ASN A 46 17.47 4.90 -26.29
N ASN A 47 16.40 4.20 -26.69
CA ASN A 47 16.39 2.74 -26.94
C ASN A 47 16.92 1.86 -25.77
N ASN A 48 16.99 2.41 -24.55
CA ASN A 48 17.51 1.74 -23.36
C ASN A 48 16.36 1.41 -22.39
N VAL A 49 15.36 0.68 -22.87
CA VAL A 49 14.28 0.16 -22.02
C VAL A 49 14.71 -1.19 -21.45
N THR A 50 15.04 -1.23 -20.15
CA THR A 50 15.26 -2.48 -19.43
C THR A 50 13.91 -3.12 -19.10
N LYS A 51 13.72 -4.38 -19.51
CA LYS A 51 12.47 -5.12 -19.30
C LYS A 51 12.19 -5.30 -17.80
N GLU A 52 13.25 -5.39 -17.02
CA GLU A 52 13.25 -5.50 -15.56
C GLU A 52 12.60 -4.28 -14.92
N ALA A 53 12.93 -3.07 -15.38
CA ALA A 53 12.35 -1.84 -14.82
C ALA A 53 10.85 -1.74 -15.09
N VAL A 54 10.41 -2.14 -16.28
CA VAL A 54 8.98 -2.18 -16.64
C VAL A 54 8.23 -3.20 -15.78
N ILE A 55 8.80 -4.40 -15.59
CA ILE A 55 8.19 -5.45 -14.77
C ILE A 55 8.06 -5.01 -13.30
N VAL A 56 9.14 -4.52 -12.69
CA VAL A 56 9.15 -4.06 -11.29
C VAL A 56 8.12 -2.95 -11.08
N SER A 57 8.07 -1.98 -11.99
CA SER A 57 7.12 -0.87 -11.91
C SER A 57 5.68 -1.33 -12.06
N THR A 58 5.43 -2.30 -12.96
CA THR A 58 4.09 -2.88 -13.16
C THR A 58 3.63 -3.62 -11.91
N PHE A 59 4.50 -4.44 -11.31
CA PHE A 59 4.20 -5.11 -10.04
C PHE A 59 3.92 -4.13 -8.91
N PHE A 60 4.72 -3.07 -8.80
CA PHE A 60 4.53 -2.03 -7.79
C PHE A 60 3.18 -1.31 -7.97
N LEU A 61 2.80 -1.00 -9.20
CA LEU A 61 1.51 -0.38 -9.52
C LEU A 61 0.33 -1.30 -9.19
N ILE A 62 0.41 -2.58 -9.56
CA ILE A 62 -0.63 -3.57 -9.25
C ILE A 62 -0.76 -3.74 -7.73
N PHE A 63 0.35 -3.82 -7.01
CA PHE A 63 0.36 -3.95 -5.56
C PHE A 63 -0.25 -2.72 -4.88
N THR A 64 0.17 -1.52 -5.30
CA THR A 64 -0.33 -0.25 -4.77
C THR A 64 -1.82 -0.09 -5.03
N TRP A 65 -2.27 -0.41 -6.25
CA TRP A 65 -3.69 -0.39 -6.61
C TRP A 65 -4.50 -1.40 -5.81
N GLY A 66 -4.00 -2.64 -5.69
CA GLY A 66 -4.63 -3.69 -4.89
C GLY A 66 -4.77 -3.26 -3.43
N TYR A 67 -3.67 -2.81 -2.82
CA TYR A 67 -3.67 -2.33 -1.44
C TYR A 67 -4.68 -1.19 -1.24
N CYS A 68 -4.68 -0.17 -2.11
CA CYS A 68 -5.63 0.94 -2.01
C CYS A 68 -7.09 0.50 -2.21
N LYS A 69 -7.35 -0.45 -3.12
CA LYS A 69 -8.71 -0.96 -3.38
C LYS A 69 -9.24 -1.79 -2.21
N PHE A 70 -8.38 -2.58 -1.56
CA PHE A 70 -8.76 -3.46 -0.46
C PHE A 70 -8.59 -2.82 0.92
N TYR A 71 -7.95 -1.65 1.02
CA TYR A 71 -7.72 -0.92 2.27
C TYR A 71 -9.00 -0.78 3.11
N ASN A 72 -10.10 -0.27 2.53
CA ASN A 72 -11.36 -0.10 3.27
C ASN A 72 -11.90 -1.43 3.82
N LYS A 73 -11.75 -2.54 3.09
CA LYS A 73 -12.16 -3.86 3.58
C LYS A 73 -11.27 -4.33 4.72
N LEU A 74 -9.97 -4.13 4.60
CA LEU A 74 -8.97 -4.55 5.59
C LEU A 74 -9.10 -3.73 6.88
N HIS A 75 -9.27 -2.41 6.76
CA HIS A 75 -9.50 -1.49 7.87
C HIS A 75 -10.81 -1.80 8.61
N ASN A 76 -11.90 -2.04 7.88
CA ASN A 76 -13.18 -2.43 8.47
C ASN A 76 -13.14 -3.81 9.12
N PHE A 77 -12.33 -4.73 8.60
CA PHE A 77 -12.13 -6.05 9.20
C PHE A 77 -11.38 -5.94 10.53
N LEU A 78 -10.31 -5.14 10.59
CA LEU A 78 -9.59 -4.84 11.83
C LEU A 78 -10.49 -4.16 12.86
N TYR A 79 -11.34 -3.23 12.41
CA TYR A 79 -12.32 -2.57 13.28
C TYR A 79 -13.33 -3.55 13.87
N ARG A 80 -13.85 -4.51 13.09
CA ARG A 80 -14.76 -5.55 13.63
C ARG A 80 -14.09 -6.41 14.67
N ILE A 81 -12.84 -6.82 14.44
CA ILE A 81 -12.06 -7.61 15.41
C ILE A 81 -11.88 -6.82 16.71
N GLU A 82 -11.54 -5.53 16.62
CA GLU A 82 -11.41 -4.64 17.77
C GLU A 82 -12.72 -4.56 18.59
N LEU A 83 -13.86 -4.46 17.89
CA LEU A 83 -15.19 -4.35 18.50
C LEU A 83 -15.67 -5.65 19.17
N GLU A 84 -15.33 -6.82 18.62
CA GLU A 84 -15.62 -8.13 19.24
C GLU A 84 -14.73 -8.43 20.46
N LEU A 85 -13.58 -7.77 20.57
CA LEU A 85 -12.62 -7.93 21.66
C LEU A 85 -12.88 -7.01 22.87
N THR A 86 -13.68 -5.95 22.68
CA THR A 86 -14.06 -4.96 23.71
C THR A 86 -15.26 -5.44 24.51
#